data_AF-A0A842X9K5-F1
#
_entry.id   AF-A0A842X9K5-F1
#
_cell.length_a   1.000
_cell.length_b   1.000
_cell.length_c   1.000
_cell.angle_alpha   90.00
_cell.angle_beta   90.00
_cell.angle_gamma   90.00
#
_symmetry.space_group_name_H-M   'P 1'
#
loop_
_entity.id
_entity.type
_entity.pdbx_description
1 polymer ?
#
loop_
_entity_poly.entity_id
_entity_poly.type
_entity_poly.pdbx_seq_one_letter_code
_entity_poly.pdbx_strand_id
1 'polypeptide(L)'
;MRVAWVFLLVFLISISAAAEEPTVLSPLWEDYPVTGLDERVSVVLNSVVDVDGDGFEDVCVVTSGSAGTRNIKNKNHVSVYTKNGTKMWHYGVDDVIKDAMVFDLDRDQRYEIILSSGQILGTPQIHRGSIRILDSRGNLKRKFDSTAVLNDIHIDDVEGDKYYEVVGGSDGRVYLFRSYGERIWNYPDKGDGLLDIPVMAVNMYDMDSNGRKDIIAGSDQLYFINYNGRLMTQVDVEPDLPKLKKGIRRILIGKLTDTGFPDILVVTDSERIIAVKTTEIVASTNENIKIKSSVQWTADLKCTVNDIVMVDLDTDDLDEMLVACSDNKLYALDHNGMPIWDYPLDGEPSQLFIKDVDNDQVEDLLVSVLSGTVYLLDLSGNFKWRHNTGVPLMKVASGNIFGDLVDEVVVVSNEPRIMAFMVNETYNIRRRADTAYNLGQEAYITSDYESALEYFREAKNLYIEVGYEKGQVDSERLITLIEGLLQEDSLEAANIMYSRAQDAFFSGDYASAKTLAEKAMDIYKSNGDREGEVKCELLLLQVEKQLEYPQYLSTLPKSTSSTLPEPEKPNRMLYIVIGVLAVIVILLLVKRRSEGVETIDDSMQRSGSFEEDMMGMDDLDDFDEVK
;
A
#
# COMPACT_ATOMS: atom_id res chain seq x y z
N MET A 1 -16.01 -30.92 11.80
CA MET A 1 -17.08 -30.26 12.58
C MET A 1 -16.59 -29.21 13.57
N ARG A 2 -15.35 -29.26 14.11
CA ARG A 2 -14.77 -28.21 14.96
C ARG A 2 -14.20 -26.99 14.21
N VAL A 3 -13.96 -27.11 12.89
CA VAL A 3 -13.50 -25.99 12.04
C VAL A 3 -14.65 -25.03 11.67
N ALA A 4 -15.91 -25.49 11.71
CA ALA A 4 -17.06 -24.68 11.29
C ALA A 4 -17.54 -23.67 12.36
N TRP A 5 -17.13 -23.82 13.62
CA TRP A 5 -17.52 -22.91 14.71
C TRP A 5 -16.57 -21.72 14.88
N VAL A 6 -15.37 -21.78 14.31
CA VAL A 6 -14.42 -20.64 14.31
C VAL A 6 -14.82 -19.60 13.25
N PHE A 7 -15.39 -20.04 12.13
CA PHE A 7 -15.87 -19.13 11.05
C PHE A 7 -17.10 -18.31 11.44
N LEU A 8 -17.96 -18.79 12.36
CA LEU A 8 -19.19 -18.07 12.72
C LEU A 8 -18.97 -16.93 13.73
N LEU A 9 -17.81 -16.86 14.38
CA LEU A 9 -17.50 -15.80 15.34
C LEU A 9 -16.91 -14.54 14.68
N VAL A 10 -16.53 -14.63 13.40
CA VAL A 10 -15.93 -13.52 12.62
C VAL A 10 -17.01 -12.61 12.01
N PHE A 11 -18.28 -13.02 11.96
CA PHE A 11 -19.31 -12.35 11.15
C PHE A 11 -20.40 -11.56 11.90
N LEU A 12 -20.32 -11.44 13.23
CA LEU A 12 -21.33 -10.72 14.01
C LEU A 12 -20.67 -9.86 15.07
N ILE A 13 -20.46 -8.57 14.77
CA ILE A 13 -20.69 -7.39 15.63
C ILE A 13 -20.33 -6.16 14.78
N SER A 14 -21.33 -5.42 14.32
CA SER A 14 -21.21 -3.99 13.97
C SER A 14 -22.58 -3.31 14.00
N ILE A 15 -23.12 -3.09 15.21
CA ILE A 15 -23.95 -1.91 15.49
C ILE A 15 -23.59 -1.46 16.90
N SER A 16 -22.60 -0.58 17.01
CA SER A 16 -22.39 0.24 18.21
C SER A 16 -22.75 1.67 17.88
N ALA A 17 -23.44 2.30 18.82
CA ALA A 17 -23.94 3.66 18.73
C ALA A 17 -22.87 4.65 18.26
N ALA A 18 -23.27 5.58 17.40
CA ALA A 18 -22.50 6.74 17.00
C ALA A 18 -22.15 7.59 18.25
N ALA A 19 -21.03 7.25 18.89
CA ALA A 19 -20.20 8.29 19.48
C ALA A 19 -19.80 9.20 18.32
N GLU A 20 -19.95 10.52 18.49
CA GLU A 20 -19.40 11.47 17.53
C GLU A 20 -17.94 11.06 17.27
N GLU A 21 -17.66 10.59 16.06
CA GLU A 21 -16.28 10.27 15.72
C GLU A 21 -15.48 11.56 15.93
N PRO A 22 -14.32 11.48 16.62
CA PRO A 22 -13.47 12.64 16.78
C PRO A 22 -13.24 13.26 15.41
N THR A 23 -13.26 14.59 15.34
CA THR A 23 -12.94 15.32 14.12
C THR A 23 -11.60 14.82 13.58
N VAL A 24 -11.63 14.05 12.50
CA VAL A 24 -10.44 13.41 11.92
C VAL A 24 -9.47 14.45 11.38
N LEU A 25 -9.99 15.47 10.72
CA LEU A 25 -9.21 16.62 10.30
C LEU A 25 -9.40 17.78 11.27
N SER A 26 -8.27 18.36 11.69
CA SER A 26 -8.22 19.61 12.44
C SER A 26 -7.54 20.69 11.59
N PRO A 27 -8.08 21.92 11.50
CA PRO A 27 -7.47 22.98 10.73
C PRO A 27 -6.07 23.30 11.26
N LEU A 28 -5.09 23.27 10.38
CA LEU A 28 -3.71 23.60 10.72
C LEU A 28 -3.45 25.10 10.63
N TRP A 29 -3.91 25.73 9.54
CA TRP A 29 -3.73 27.15 9.32
C TRP A 29 -4.86 27.91 10.00
N GLU A 30 -4.52 28.68 11.04
CA GLU A 30 -5.50 29.42 11.88
C GLU A 30 -6.29 30.46 11.08
N ASP A 31 -5.68 31.06 10.05
CA ASP A 31 -6.32 32.03 9.17
C ASP A 31 -6.91 31.31 7.94
N TYR A 32 -8.23 31.06 8.01
CA TYR A 32 -9.06 30.50 6.93
C TYR A 32 -9.02 31.26 5.58
N PRO A 33 -8.20 32.31 5.42
CA PRO A 33 -7.63 32.60 4.12
C PRO A 33 -6.14 32.89 4.19
N VAL A 34 -5.32 32.02 3.60
CA VAL A 34 -4.09 32.49 2.97
C VAL A 34 -4.50 33.31 1.74
N THR A 35 -4.74 34.61 1.94
CA THR A 35 -5.15 35.52 0.87
C THR A 35 -4.04 35.62 -0.16
N GLY A 36 -4.33 35.23 -1.38
CA GLY A 36 -3.37 35.18 -2.48
C GLY A 36 -3.99 34.82 -3.82
N LEU A 37 -5.13 34.12 -3.77
CA LEU A 37 -5.92 33.78 -4.94
C LEU A 37 -6.92 34.90 -5.26
N ASP A 38 -7.26 35.05 -6.54
CA ASP A 38 -8.26 36.00 -7.03
C ASP A 38 -9.53 35.23 -7.43
N GLU A 39 -10.70 35.88 -7.43
CA GLU A 39 -11.94 35.23 -7.87
C GLU A 39 -11.81 34.79 -9.34
N ARG A 40 -12.26 33.56 -9.64
CA ARG A 40 -12.25 32.94 -10.99
C ARG A 40 -10.85 32.57 -11.49
N VAL A 41 -10.07 31.88 -10.68
CA VAL A 41 -8.83 31.20 -11.09
C VAL A 41 -9.03 29.68 -11.12
N SER A 42 -8.39 29.00 -12.06
CA SER A 42 -8.16 27.56 -12.04
C SER A 42 -6.88 27.24 -11.28
N VAL A 43 -6.88 26.14 -10.53
CA VAL A 43 -5.68 25.62 -9.87
C VAL A 43 -4.98 24.67 -10.84
N VAL A 44 -3.78 25.04 -11.28
CA VAL A 44 -2.98 24.24 -12.22
C VAL A 44 -2.21 23.17 -11.46
N LEU A 45 -1.64 23.52 -10.30
CA LEU A 45 -0.84 22.63 -9.48
C LEU A 45 -1.12 22.87 -7.99
N ASN A 46 -1.20 21.77 -7.23
CA ASN A 46 -1.12 21.73 -5.78
C ASN A 46 -0.12 20.61 -5.45
N SER A 47 1.07 20.97 -4.98
CA SER A 47 2.16 20.04 -4.70
C SER A 47 2.70 20.31 -3.30
N VAL A 48 2.98 19.23 -2.57
CA VAL A 48 3.61 19.26 -1.25
C VAL A 48 4.97 18.59 -1.40
N VAL A 49 6.04 19.37 -1.31
CA VAL A 49 7.43 18.94 -1.59
C VAL A 49 8.41 19.94 -0.96
N ASP A 50 9.57 19.49 -0.51
CA ASP A 50 10.64 20.34 0.03
C ASP A 50 11.25 21.22 -1.07
N VAL A 51 10.69 22.41 -1.29
CA VAL A 51 11.10 23.28 -2.40
C VAL A 51 12.47 23.88 -2.11
N ASP A 52 12.74 24.28 -0.87
CA ASP A 52 13.94 25.02 -0.50
C ASP A 52 15.12 24.19 0.04
N GLY A 53 14.92 22.88 0.18
CA GLY A 53 15.91 21.89 0.58
C GLY A 53 16.24 21.93 2.07
N ASP A 54 15.29 22.28 2.92
CA ASP A 54 15.46 22.36 4.37
C ASP A 54 15.08 21.08 5.13
N GLY A 55 14.57 20.08 4.41
CA GLY A 55 14.13 18.78 4.91
C GLY A 55 12.67 18.72 5.32
N PHE A 56 11.90 19.81 5.17
CA PHE A 56 10.46 19.86 5.42
C PHE A 56 9.71 20.10 4.11
N GLU A 57 8.55 19.47 3.93
CA GLU A 57 7.77 19.70 2.71
C GLU A 57 7.06 21.07 2.73
N ASP A 58 7.13 21.79 1.61
CA ASP A 58 6.46 23.07 1.40
C ASP A 58 5.19 22.91 0.56
N VAL A 59 4.24 23.83 0.73
CA VAL A 59 3.03 23.87 -0.11
C VAL A 59 3.25 24.78 -1.30
N CYS A 60 3.34 24.20 -2.50
CA CYS A 60 3.44 24.91 -3.77
C CYS A 60 2.11 24.90 -4.53
N VAL A 61 1.54 26.09 -4.75
CA VAL A 61 0.28 26.27 -5.48
C VAL A 61 0.50 27.15 -6.71
N VAL A 62 0.05 26.65 -7.86
CA VAL A 62 0.06 27.40 -9.13
C VAL A 62 -1.36 27.66 -9.58
N THR A 63 -1.67 28.92 -9.84
CA THR A 63 -3.00 29.33 -10.31
C THR A 63 -2.94 30.03 -11.65
N SER A 64 -4.03 29.94 -12.40
CA SER A 64 -4.18 30.53 -13.72
C SER A 64 -5.58 31.10 -13.88
N GLY A 65 -5.70 32.30 -14.41
CA GLY A 65 -6.94 33.00 -14.68
C GLY A 65 -7.12 33.28 -16.17
N SER A 66 -8.29 33.80 -16.53
CA SER A 66 -8.62 34.11 -17.92
C SER A 66 -7.83 35.30 -18.48
N ALA A 67 -7.45 35.20 -19.75
CA ALA A 67 -6.81 36.27 -20.53
C ALA A 67 -7.64 37.58 -20.52
N GLY A 68 -6.96 38.73 -20.46
CA GLY A 68 -7.58 40.05 -20.63
C GLY A 68 -8.26 40.66 -19.38
N THR A 69 -8.09 40.05 -18.21
CA THR A 69 -8.58 40.61 -16.93
C THR A 69 -7.62 41.67 -16.37
N ARG A 70 -8.10 42.59 -15.53
CA ARG A 70 -7.18 43.44 -14.72
C ARG A 70 -6.48 42.54 -13.68
N ASN A 71 -5.24 42.87 -13.30
CA ASN A 71 -4.44 42.12 -12.31
C ASN A 71 -4.03 40.69 -12.73
N ILE A 72 -3.72 40.45 -14.01
CA ILE A 72 -3.33 39.12 -14.55
C ILE A 72 -2.25 38.44 -13.70
N LYS A 73 -1.20 39.17 -13.26
CA LYS A 73 -0.15 38.62 -12.38
C LYS A 73 -0.61 38.14 -11.01
N ASN A 74 -1.71 38.67 -10.49
CA ASN A 74 -2.28 38.21 -9.22
C ASN A 74 -3.15 36.97 -9.45
N LYS A 75 -3.69 36.78 -10.65
CA LYS A 75 -4.48 35.59 -11.02
C LYS A 75 -3.62 34.42 -11.49
N ASN A 76 -2.49 34.76 -12.10
CA ASN A 76 -1.60 33.82 -12.77
C ASN A 76 -0.29 33.85 -12.02
N HIS A 77 -0.11 32.98 -11.05
CA HIS A 77 1.06 33.04 -10.20
C HIS A 77 1.41 31.70 -9.56
N VAL A 78 2.65 31.61 -9.12
CA VAL A 78 3.15 30.58 -8.21
C VAL A 78 3.22 31.19 -6.82
N SER A 79 2.74 30.48 -5.81
CA SER A 79 2.95 30.81 -4.40
C SER A 79 3.46 29.58 -3.67
N VAL A 80 4.47 29.77 -2.82
CA VAL A 80 4.98 28.74 -1.93
C VAL A 80 4.77 29.17 -0.48
N TYR A 81 4.33 28.25 0.36
CA TYR A 81 3.95 28.51 1.75
C TYR A 81 4.70 27.58 2.70
N THR A 82 5.15 28.16 3.81
CA THR A 82 5.69 27.42 4.96
C THR A 82 4.62 26.56 5.62
N LYS A 83 5.04 25.69 6.54
CA LYS A 83 4.14 24.92 7.42
C LYS A 83 3.07 25.68 8.18
N ASN A 84 3.32 26.93 8.52
CA ASN A 84 2.35 27.77 9.22
C ASN A 84 1.42 28.56 8.27
N GLY A 85 1.41 28.24 6.97
CA GLY A 85 0.61 28.95 5.97
C GLY A 85 1.14 30.33 5.61
N THR A 86 2.31 30.70 6.15
CA THR A 86 2.98 31.95 5.77
C THR A 86 3.56 31.82 4.38
N LYS A 87 3.20 32.75 3.48
CA LYS A 87 3.75 32.83 2.13
C LYS A 87 5.25 33.10 2.19
N MET A 88 6.06 32.17 1.69
CA MET A 88 7.51 32.34 1.56
C MET A 88 7.82 33.33 0.44
N TRP A 89 7.23 33.08 -0.72
CA TRP A 89 7.36 33.94 -1.89
C TRP A 89 6.19 33.75 -2.85
N HIS A 90 6.06 34.68 -3.78
CA HIS A 90 5.13 34.55 -4.91
C HIS A 90 5.76 35.11 -6.18
N TYR A 91 5.40 34.52 -7.31
CA TYR A 91 5.86 34.95 -8.63
C TYR A 91 4.69 35.08 -9.60
N GLY A 92 4.40 36.31 -10.03
CA GLY A 92 3.31 36.61 -10.95
C GLY A 92 3.71 36.51 -12.43
N VAL A 93 2.84 35.90 -13.23
CA VAL A 93 3.00 35.66 -14.68
C VAL A 93 2.03 36.55 -15.47
N ASP A 94 2.53 37.21 -16.51
CA ASP A 94 1.75 38.13 -17.37
C ASP A 94 0.82 37.43 -18.38
N ASP A 95 0.90 36.10 -18.46
CA ASP A 95 0.22 35.25 -19.44
C ASP A 95 -0.55 34.13 -18.72
N VAL A 96 -1.49 33.49 -19.43
CA VAL A 96 -2.23 32.32 -18.90
C VAL A 96 -1.24 31.19 -18.69
N ILE A 97 -1.14 30.67 -17.46
CA ILE A 97 -0.38 29.45 -17.17
C ILE A 97 -1.19 28.28 -17.71
N LYS A 98 -0.56 27.45 -18.53
CA LYS A 98 -1.19 26.30 -19.17
C LYS A 98 -0.95 25.04 -18.38
N ASP A 99 0.29 24.85 -17.95
CA ASP A 99 0.71 23.71 -17.17
C ASP A 99 1.93 24.07 -16.30
N ALA A 100 2.16 23.30 -15.23
CA ALA A 100 3.21 23.52 -14.25
C ALA A 100 3.68 22.22 -13.59
N MET A 101 4.97 22.15 -13.30
CA MET A 101 5.58 21.04 -12.56
C MET A 101 6.65 21.53 -11.58
N VAL A 102 6.97 20.71 -10.59
CA VAL A 102 8.06 20.90 -9.64
C VAL A 102 9.09 19.81 -9.87
N PHE A 103 10.34 20.18 -10.10
CA PHE A 103 11.39 19.25 -10.51
C PHE A 103 12.77 19.76 -10.09
N ASP A 104 13.61 18.88 -9.53
CA ASP A 104 15.02 19.19 -9.22
C ASP A 104 15.86 19.11 -10.52
N LEU A 105 16.05 20.25 -11.18
CA LEU A 105 16.63 20.31 -12.52
C LEU A 105 18.17 20.24 -12.50
N ASP A 106 18.81 20.64 -11.42
CA ASP A 106 20.27 20.63 -11.29
C ASP A 106 20.80 19.66 -10.22
N ARG A 107 19.92 18.87 -9.62
CA ARG A 107 20.22 17.79 -8.66
C ARG A 107 20.83 18.33 -7.37
N ASP A 108 20.42 19.53 -6.96
CA ASP A 108 20.88 20.18 -5.73
C ASP A 108 19.96 19.95 -4.53
N GLN A 109 18.90 19.14 -4.71
CA GLN A 109 17.83 18.86 -3.74
C GLN A 109 16.99 20.09 -3.39
N ARG A 110 17.04 21.15 -4.19
CA ARG A 110 16.13 22.28 -4.15
C ARG A 110 15.34 22.29 -5.44
N TYR A 111 14.02 22.31 -5.32
CA TYR A 111 13.20 22.06 -6.50
C TYR A 111 12.92 23.36 -7.26
N GLU A 112 13.05 23.29 -8.59
CA GLU A 112 12.61 24.34 -9.49
C GLU A 112 11.12 24.20 -9.82
N ILE A 113 10.47 25.34 -10.07
CA ILE A 113 9.10 25.38 -10.59
C ILE A 113 9.15 25.73 -12.07
N ILE A 114 8.68 24.83 -12.93
CA ILE A 114 8.64 25.02 -14.37
C ILE A 114 7.21 25.27 -14.82
N LEU A 115 7.02 26.32 -15.61
CA LEU A 115 5.73 26.80 -16.05
C LEU A 115 5.70 26.92 -17.58
N SER A 116 4.68 26.35 -18.19
CA SER A 116 4.27 26.71 -19.55
C SER A 116 3.21 27.80 -19.47
N SER A 117 3.33 28.82 -20.31
CA SER A 117 2.36 29.91 -20.32
C SER A 117 2.26 30.55 -21.68
N GLY A 118 1.07 31.04 -22.02
CA GLY A 118 0.89 31.79 -23.24
C GLY A 118 -0.56 32.01 -23.62
N GLN A 119 -0.73 32.82 -24.67
CA GLN A 119 -2.03 33.15 -25.24
C GLN A 119 -1.96 33.19 -26.77
N ILE A 120 -3.11 32.96 -27.39
CA ILE A 120 -3.32 33.17 -28.82
C ILE A 120 -4.09 34.49 -28.96
N LEU A 121 -3.49 35.46 -29.65
CA LEU A 121 -4.02 36.82 -29.73
C LEU A 121 -4.39 37.22 -31.16
N GLY A 122 -5.53 37.89 -31.33
CA GLY A 122 -5.88 38.67 -32.52
C GLY A 122 -6.18 37.87 -33.79
N THR A 123 -6.30 38.61 -34.90
CA THR A 123 -6.40 38.11 -36.28
C THR A 123 -5.41 38.91 -37.17
N PRO A 124 -4.40 38.28 -37.80
CA PRO A 124 -4.05 36.85 -37.74
C PRO A 124 -3.63 36.41 -36.33
N GLN A 125 -3.79 35.13 -36.03
CA GLN A 125 -3.47 34.56 -34.71
C GLN A 125 -1.97 34.70 -34.43
N ILE A 126 -1.64 35.38 -33.33
CA ILE A 126 -0.27 35.50 -32.81
C ILE A 126 -0.17 34.60 -31.59
N HIS A 127 0.64 33.55 -31.68
CA HIS A 127 0.95 32.67 -30.56
C HIS A 127 2.09 33.31 -29.75
N ARG A 128 1.86 33.51 -28.44
CA ARG A 128 2.88 34.01 -27.50
C ARG A 128 3.05 33.01 -26.37
N GLY A 129 3.78 31.94 -26.65
CA GLY A 129 4.14 30.94 -25.65
C GLY A 129 5.52 31.19 -25.06
N SER A 130 5.69 30.83 -23.79
CA SER A 130 6.97 30.87 -23.09
C SER A 130 7.04 29.81 -21.99
N ILE A 131 8.25 29.31 -21.77
CA ILE A 131 8.59 28.47 -20.62
C ILE A 131 9.36 29.33 -19.62
N ARG A 132 9.00 29.23 -18.34
CA ARG A 132 9.69 29.87 -17.22
C ARG A 132 10.15 28.80 -16.23
N ILE A 133 11.36 28.96 -15.71
CA ILE A 133 11.95 28.13 -14.66
C ILE A 133 12.27 29.06 -13.50
N LEU A 134 11.62 28.84 -12.37
CA LEU A 134 11.84 29.55 -11.12
C LEU A 134 12.70 28.71 -10.20
N ASP A 135 13.69 29.32 -9.55
CA ASP A 135 14.46 28.64 -8.49
C ASP A 135 13.58 28.44 -7.24
N SER A 136 14.10 27.66 -6.29
CA SER A 136 13.46 27.38 -4.99
C SER A 136 13.10 28.61 -4.16
N ARG A 137 13.68 29.78 -4.47
CA ARG A 137 13.42 31.06 -3.79
C ARG A 137 12.44 31.95 -4.58
N GLY A 138 11.87 31.44 -5.67
CA GLY A 138 10.93 32.15 -6.52
C GLY A 138 11.56 33.15 -7.49
N ASN A 139 12.90 33.14 -7.64
CA ASN A 139 13.55 33.99 -8.63
C ASN A 139 13.50 33.34 -10.00
N LEU A 140 13.36 34.15 -11.05
CA LEU A 140 13.42 33.67 -12.41
C LEU A 140 14.84 33.21 -12.77
N LYS A 141 15.10 31.90 -12.71
CA LYS A 141 16.35 31.25 -13.17
C LYS A 141 16.45 31.37 -14.69
N ARG A 142 15.33 31.14 -15.38
CA ARG A 142 15.29 31.20 -16.86
C ARG A 142 13.90 31.51 -17.41
N LYS A 143 13.88 32.22 -18.53
CA LYS A 143 12.72 32.33 -19.42
C LYS A 143 13.16 32.23 -20.87
N PHE A 144 12.44 31.46 -21.67
CA PHE A 144 12.60 31.45 -23.12
C PHE A 144 11.24 31.40 -23.83
N ASP A 145 11.18 32.02 -25.00
CA ASP A 145 9.97 32.04 -25.81
C ASP A 145 9.89 30.75 -26.62
N SER A 146 8.88 29.93 -26.34
CA SER A 146 8.61 28.69 -27.10
C SER A 146 7.99 29.01 -28.47
N THR A 147 7.52 30.24 -28.68
CA THR A 147 6.78 30.72 -29.87
C THR A 147 5.43 30.03 -30.12
N ALA A 148 5.17 28.91 -29.43
CA ALA A 148 3.92 28.17 -29.42
C ALA A 148 3.39 28.03 -27.98
N VAL A 149 2.08 28.12 -27.79
CA VAL A 149 1.45 27.94 -26.48
C VAL A 149 1.43 26.45 -26.17
N LEU A 150 2.25 26.01 -25.21
CA LEU A 150 2.32 24.62 -24.82
C LEU A 150 1.18 24.34 -23.82
N ASN A 151 0.30 23.38 -24.12
CA ASN A 151 -0.86 23.03 -23.32
C ASN A 151 -0.53 22.06 -22.18
N ASP A 152 0.50 21.23 -22.39
CA ASP A 152 1.02 20.23 -21.46
C ASP A 152 2.54 20.18 -21.67
N ILE A 153 3.30 20.01 -20.58
CA ILE A 153 4.76 19.92 -20.61
C ILE A 153 5.26 18.74 -19.76
N HIS A 154 6.36 18.12 -20.17
CA HIS A 154 7.12 17.17 -19.35
C HIS A 154 8.61 17.49 -19.44
N ILE A 155 9.37 17.18 -18.38
CA ILE A 155 10.82 17.43 -18.31
C ILE A 155 11.55 16.17 -17.88
N ASP A 156 12.59 15.81 -18.63
CA ASP A 156 13.36 14.61 -18.37
C ASP A 156 14.69 14.61 -19.14
N ASP A 157 15.58 13.67 -18.81
CA ASP A 157 16.82 13.38 -19.55
C ASP A 157 16.47 12.51 -20.77
N VAL A 158 16.14 13.16 -21.88
CA VAL A 158 15.63 12.51 -23.09
C VAL A 158 16.76 11.86 -23.88
N GLU A 159 17.92 12.52 -23.94
CA GLU A 159 19.08 12.07 -24.71
C GLU A 159 19.98 11.08 -23.94
N GLY A 160 19.75 10.91 -22.62
CA GLY A 160 20.53 10.06 -21.72
C GLY A 160 21.89 10.66 -21.34
N ASP A 161 22.02 11.99 -21.42
CA ASP A 161 23.27 12.73 -21.24
C ASP A 161 23.34 13.52 -19.92
N LYS A 162 22.33 13.36 -19.05
CA LYS A 162 22.12 14.05 -17.77
C LYS A 162 21.80 15.54 -17.88
N TYR A 163 21.57 16.05 -19.09
CA TYR A 163 20.91 17.33 -19.28
C TYR A 163 19.43 17.09 -19.53
N TYR A 164 18.61 18.02 -19.05
CA TYR A 164 17.17 17.89 -19.13
C TYR A 164 16.62 18.61 -20.36
N GLU A 165 15.69 17.97 -21.04
CA GLU A 165 14.85 18.50 -22.10
C GLU A 165 13.43 18.75 -21.60
N VAL A 166 12.74 19.67 -22.27
CA VAL A 166 11.33 19.99 -22.08
C VAL A 166 10.58 19.59 -23.35
N VAL A 167 9.68 18.62 -23.25
CA VAL A 167 8.70 18.32 -24.29
C VAL A 167 7.42 19.11 -24.03
N GLY A 168 6.74 19.55 -25.08
CA GLY A 168 5.42 20.16 -24.93
C GLY A 168 4.56 20.08 -26.18
N GLY A 169 3.25 19.90 -25.96
CA GLY A 169 2.23 19.88 -27.00
C GLY A 169 1.60 21.26 -27.22
N SER A 170 1.34 21.65 -28.46
CA SER A 170 0.65 22.92 -28.82
C SER A 170 -0.45 22.70 -29.86
N ASP A 171 -0.99 23.79 -30.41
CA ASP A 171 -1.93 23.76 -31.55
C ASP A 171 -1.31 23.11 -32.80
N GLY A 172 -1.42 21.79 -32.89
CA GLY A 172 -1.03 20.98 -34.04
C GLY A 172 0.45 20.59 -34.12
N ARG A 173 1.24 20.77 -33.04
CA ARG A 173 2.66 20.41 -33.00
C ARG A 173 3.10 19.93 -31.62
N VAL A 174 4.12 19.08 -31.63
CA VAL A 174 4.95 18.71 -30.48
C VAL A 174 6.30 19.41 -30.62
N TYR A 175 6.86 19.88 -29.51
CA TYR A 175 8.17 20.50 -29.46
C TYR A 175 9.07 19.81 -28.45
N LEU A 176 10.36 19.75 -28.76
CA LEU A 176 11.40 19.41 -27.80
C LEU A 176 12.39 20.58 -27.69
N PHE A 177 12.60 21.04 -26.47
CA PHE A 177 13.56 22.08 -26.13
C PHE A 177 14.58 21.52 -25.15
N ARG A 178 15.81 22.03 -25.19
CA ARG A 178 16.71 21.92 -24.04
C ARG A 178 16.17 22.77 -22.90
N SER A 179 16.40 22.38 -21.66
CA SER A 179 16.02 23.15 -20.46
C SER A 179 16.53 24.60 -20.49
N TYR A 180 17.61 24.87 -21.23
CA TYR A 180 18.16 26.21 -21.39
C TYR A 180 17.53 27.06 -22.51
N GLY A 181 16.59 26.50 -23.29
CA GLY A 181 15.70 27.21 -24.22
C GLY A 181 15.99 27.01 -25.71
N GLU A 182 17.01 26.25 -26.07
CA GLU A 182 17.28 25.88 -27.46
C GLU A 182 16.25 24.85 -27.93
N ARG A 183 15.52 25.13 -29.00
CA ARG A 183 14.64 24.14 -29.62
C ARG A 183 15.47 23.11 -30.37
N ILE A 184 15.35 21.84 -29.99
CA ILE A 184 16.00 20.72 -30.67
C ILE A 184 15.23 20.42 -31.97
N TRP A 185 13.92 20.13 -31.84
CA TRP A 185 13.05 19.85 -32.98
C TRP A 185 11.58 20.18 -32.67
N ASN A 186 10.75 20.09 -33.70
CA ASN A 186 9.30 20.07 -33.59
C ASN A 186 8.73 19.02 -34.56
N TYR A 187 7.60 18.43 -34.21
CA TYR A 187 6.87 17.50 -35.04
C TYR A 187 5.41 17.95 -35.20
N PRO A 188 4.82 17.93 -36.41
CA PRO A 188 5.48 17.74 -37.70
C PRO A 188 6.47 18.87 -38.02
N ASP A 189 7.43 18.63 -38.91
CA ASP A 189 8.40 19.65 -39.30
C ASP A 189 7.80 20.65 -40.33
N LYS A 190 8.55 21.69 -40.68
CA LYS A 190 8.14 22.70 -41.66
C LYS A 190 7.90 22.06 -43.03
N GLY A 191 6.63 21.98 -43.40
CA GLY A 191 6.18 21.51 -44.71
C GLY A 191 5.21 20.33 -44.63
N ASP A 192 5.15 19.65 -43.48
CA ASP A 192 4.39 18.41 -43.30
C ASP A 192 2.91 18.61 -42.92
N GLY A 193 2.47 19.86 -42.86
CA GLY A 193 1.14 20.21 -42.30
C GLY A 193 1.15 20.24 -40.77
N LEU A 194 0.05 20.67 -40.17
CA LEU A 194 -0.17 20.59 -38.72
C LEU A 194 -0.91 19.29 -38.41
N LEU A 195 -0.80 18.81 -37.17
CA LEU A 195 -1.71 17.78 -36.68
C LEU A 195 -3.14 18.35 -36.66
N ASP A 196 -4.11 17.46 -36.85
CA ASP A 196 -5.50 17.87 -37.08
C ASP A 196 -6.15 18.47 -35.83
N ILE A 197 -5.68 18.09 -34.64
CA ILE A 197 -6.22 18.50 -33.33
C ILE A 197 -5.04 19.05 -32.48
N PRO A 198 -5.28 20.02 -31.58
CA PRO A 198 -4.25 20.45 -30.64
C PRO A 198 -3.68 19.28 -29.83
N VAL A 199 -2.37 19.31 -29.61
CA VAL A 199 -1.72 18.33 -28.72
C VAL A 199 -2.00 18.78 -27.29
N MET A 200 -2.82 18.01 -26.58
CA MET A 200 -3.27 18.33 -25.22
C MET A 200 -2.56 17.47 -24.15
N ALA A 201 -1.90 16.39 -24.56
CA ALA A 201 -1.14 15.53 -23.69
C ALA A 201 0.17 15.09 -24.37
N VAL A 202 1.26 15.13 -23.62
CA VAL A 202 2.56 14.56 -23.99
C VAL A 202 3.07 13.70 -22.84
N ASN A 203 3.92 12.73 -23.12
CA ASN A 203 4.64 11.96 -22.11
C ASN A 203 5.99 11.49 -22.68
N MET A 204 6.91 11.04 -21.83
CA MET A 204 8.25 10.58 -22.23
C MET A 204 8.57 9.25 -21.58
N TYR A 205 9.03 8.28 -22.37
CA TYR A 205 9.35 6.95 -21.87
C TYR A 205 10.44 6.28 -22.70
N ASP A 206 11.30 5.51 -22.04
CA ASP A 206 12.29 4.68 -22.70
C ASP A 206 11.62 3.43 -23.28
N MET A 207 11.05 3.58 -24.48
CA MET A 207 10.23 2.56 -25.11
C MET A 207 11.05 1.31 -25.43
N ASP A 208 12.30 1.45 -25.87
CA ASP A 208 13.16 0.36 -26.32
C ASP A 208 14.26 -0.04 -25.31
N SER A 209 14.19 0.49 -24.09
CA SER A 209 15.14 0.21 -22.99
C SER A 209 16.59 0.56 -23.35
N ASN A 210 16.80 1.61 -24.16
CA ASN A 210 18.12 2.03 -24.62
C ASN A 210 18.75 3.14 -23.75
N GLY A 211 18.03 3.63 -22.74
CA GLY A 211 18.42 4.72 -21.84
C GLY A 211 18.06 6.12 -22.34
N ARG A 212 17.46 6.25 -23.54
CA ARG A 212 16.90 7.48 -24.09
C ARG A 212 15.40 7.39 -24.09
N LYS A 213 14.73 8.53 -23.93
CA LYS A 213 13.27 8.58 -23.86
C LYS A 213 12.70 8.99 -25.19
N ASP A 214 11.68 8.27 -25.64
CA ASP A 214 10.86 8.64 -26.77
C ASP A 214 9.63 9.41 -26.29
N ILE A 215 8.99 10.14 -27.21
CA ILE A 215 7.89 11.03 -26.93
C ILE A 215 6.59 10.38 -27.37
N ILE A 216 5.61 10.35 -26.47
CA ILE A 216 4.23 9.96 -26.75
C ILE A 216 3.39 11.24 -26.75
N ALA A 217 2.62 11.49 -27.80
CA ALA A 217 1.83 12.71 -27.92
C ALA A 217 0.40 12.42 -28.39
N GLY A 218 -0.56 13.09 -27.76
CA GLY A 218 -1.99 12.91 -28.00
C GLY A 218 -2.60 14.07 -28.77
N SER A 219 -3.09 13.81 -29.98
CA SER A 219 -3.84 14.73 -30.84
C SER A 219 -5.15 14.03 -31.29
N ASP A 220 -5.44 13.98 -32.59
CA ASP A 220 -6.45 13.14 -33.24
C ASP A 220 -6.11 11.65 -33.17
N GLN A 221 -4.83 11.33 -33.00
CA GLN A 221 -4.26 10.01 -32.85
C GLN A 221 -3.20 10.05 -31.74
N LEU A 222 -2.78 8.87 -31.29
CA LEU A 222 -1.63 8.71 -30.43
C LEU A 222 -0.37 8.61 -31.30
N TYR A 223 0.56 9.53 -31.14
CA TYR A 223 1.80 9.62 -31.91
C TYR A 223 2.99 9.17 -31.07
N PHE A 224 3.84 8.33 -31.66
CA PHE A 224 5.09 7.88 -31.07
C PHE A 224 6.24 8.48 -31.87
N ILE A 225 6.99 9.37 -31.23
CA ILE A 225 8.04 10.17 -31.85
C ILE A 225 9.35 9.84 -31.16
N ASN A 226 10.36 9.46 -31.93
CA ASN A 226 11.66 9.12 -31.40
C ASN A 226 12.32 10.35 -30.75
N TYR A 227 13.27 10.16 -29.82
CA TYR A 227 14.04 11.24 -29.19
C TYR A 227 14.62 12.27 -30.19
N ASN A 228 14.89 11.87 -31.44
CA ASN A 228 15.40 12.74 -32.52
C ASN A 228 14.32 13.46 -33.37
N GLY A 229 13.03 13.33 -33.01
CA GLY A 229 11.91 14.02 -33.67
C GLY A 229 11.31 13.28 -34.88
N ARG A 230 11.72 12.04 -35.14
CA ARG A 230 11.14 11.21 -36.21
C ARG A 230 9.92 10.43 -35.73
N LEU A 231 8.84 10.44 -36.50
CA LEU A 231 7.69 9.58 -36.25
C LEU A 231 8.09 8.09 -36.37
N MET A 232 7.82 7.31 -35.32
CA MET A 232 8.00 5.87 -35.29
C MET A 232 6.73 5.14 -35.72
N THR A 233 5.60 5.51 -35.11
CA THR A 233 4.26 5.00 -35.44
C THR A 233 3.18 5.95 -34.95
N GLN A 234 1.95 5.73 -35.38
CA GLN A 234 0.77 6.41 -34.86
C GLN A 234 -0.38 5.40 -34.74
N VAL A 235 -1.21 5.56 -33.72
CA VAL A 235 -2.35 4.69 -33.45
C VAL A 235 -3.62 5.54 -33.44
N ASP A 236 -4.55 5.18 -34.32
CA ASP A 236 -5.91 5.68 -34.23
C ASP A 236 -6.65 4.94 -33.13
N VAL A 237 -6.78 5.60 -31.97
CA VAL A 237 -7.42 5.04 -30.79
C VAL A 237 -8.94 5.03 -30.89
N GLU A 238 -9.52 5.82 -31.81
CA GLU A 238 -10.97 5.92 -32.02
C GLU A 238 -11.31 5.88 -33.52
N PRO A 239 -11.06 4.75 -34.20
CA PRO A 239 -11.27 4.63 -35.64
C PRO A 239 -12.74 4.71 -36.04
N ASP A 240 -13.66 4.54 -35.09
CA ASP A 240 -15.10 4.65 -35.28
C ASP A 240 -15.61 6.10 -35.31
N LEU A 241 -14.81 7.07 -34.85
CA LEU A 241 -15.19 8.48 -34.80
C LEU A 241 -14.63 9.31 -35.97
N PRO A 242 -15.36 10.35 -36.42
CA PRO A 242 -14.80 11.31 -37.36
C PRO A 242 -13.69 12.15 -36.70
N LYS A 243 -12.66 12.53 -37.46
CA LYS A 243 -11.48 13.27 -36.97
C LYS A 243 -11.81 14.45 -36.04
N LEU A 244 -12.80 15.28 -36.39
CA LEU A 244 -13.18 16.47 -35.62
C LEU A 244 -13.80 16.18 -34.24
N LYS A 245 -14.10 14.92 -33.93
CA LYS A 245 -14.61 14.48 -32.62
C LYS A 245 -13.57 13.71 -31.80
N LYS A 246 -12.38 13.51 -32.35
CA LYS A 246 -11.26 12.89 -31.64
C LYS A 246 -10.57 13.94 -30.79
N GLY A 247 -9.65 13.49 -29.97
CA GLY A 247 -8.82 14.34 -29.12
C GLY A 247 -8.38 13.53 -27.93
N ILE A 248 -7.09 13.51 -27.66
CA ILE A 248 -6.52 12.83 -26.49
C ILE A 248 -6.19 13.90 -25.46
N ARG A 249 -6.84 13.86 -24.30
CA ARG A 249 -6.71 14.85 -23.22
C ARG A 249 -5.65 14.49 -22.19
N ARG A 250 -5.40 13.19 -22.02
CA ARG A 250 -4.44 12.67 -21.04
C ARG A 250 -3.81 11.39 -21.56
N ILE A 251 -2.53 11.22 -21.24
CA ILE A 251 -1.75 10.01 -21.48
C ILE A 251 -1.16 9.62 -20.13
N LEU A 252 -1.38 8.37 -19.72
CA LEU A 252 -0.69 7.77 -18.59
C LEU A 252 0.12 6.57 -19.07
N ILE A 253 1.23 6.28 -18.39
CA ILE A 253 2.08 5.13 -18.64
C ILE A 253 2.10 4.29 -17.38
N GLY A 254 1.79 3.01 -17.51
CA GLY A 254 1.68 2.06 -16.40
C GLY A 254 1.95 0.64 -16.87
N LYS A 255 1.72 -0.32 -15.97
CA LYS A 255 1.88 -1.75 -16.21
C LYS A 255 0.51 -2.42 -16.27
N LEU A 256 -0.16 -2.35 -17.42
CA LEU A 256 -1.47 -3.03 -17.61
C LEU A 256 -1.31 -4.50 -18.03
N THR A 257 -0.10 -4.89 -18.47
CA THR A 257 0.24 -6.21 -19.02
C THR A 257 1.70 -6.59 -18.74
N ASP A 258 1.97 -7.91 -18.67
CA ASP A 258 3.34 -8.44 -18.51
C ASP A 258 4.14 -8.55 -19.82
N THR A 259 3.97 -7.61 -20.75
CA THR A 259 4.70 -7.70 -22.03
C THR A 259 6.15 -7.23 -21.97
N GLY A 260 6.55 -6.60 -20.87
CA GLY A 260 7.86 -5.95 -20.76
C GLY A 260 7.99 -4.69 -21.62
N PHE A 261 6.89 -4.23 -22.23
CA PHE A 261 6.78 -2.93 -22.91
C PHE A 261 5.85 -2.03 -22.10
N PRO A 262 5.97 -0.69 -22.24
CA PRO A 262 5.05 0.22 -21.58
C PRO A 262 3.61 0.03 -22.08
N ASP A 263 2.68 -0.03 -21.15
CA ASP A 263 1.27 0.06 -21.43
C ASP A 263 0.81 1.50 -21.30
N ILE A 264 0.01 1.94 -22.26
CA ILE A 264 -0.37 3.34 -22.39
C ILE A 264 -1.87 3.44 -22.24
N LEU A 265 -2.31 4.24 -21.27
CA LEU A 265 -3.69 4.57 -21.07
C LEU A 265 -3.97 5.97 -21.60
N VAL A 266 -5.01 6.12 -22.42
CA VAL A 266 -5.43 7.43 -22.93
C VAL A 266 -6.85 7.75 -22.51
N VAL A 267 -7.07 9.01 -22.14
CA VAL A 267 -8.41 9.58 -21.93
C VAL A 267 -8.72 10.55 -23.06
N THR A 268 -9.86 10.37 -23.71
CA THR A 268 -10.24 11.12 -24.92
C THR A 268 -11.28 12.22 -24.65
N ASP A 269 -11.42 13.16 -25.58
CA ASP A 269 -12.49 14.18 -25.60
C ASP A 269 -13.89 13.58 -25.78
N SER A 270 -13.96 12.34 -26.25
CA SER A 270 -15.19 11.55 -26.35
C SER A 270 -15.52 10.80 -25.05
N GLU A 271 -14.83 11.10 -23.95
CA GLU A 271 -15.06 10.52 -22.62
C GLU A 271 -14.74 9.03 -22.51
N ARG A 272 -13.87 8.52 -23.39
CA ARG A 272 -13.43 7.12 -23.36
C ARG A 272 -12.08 6.98 -22.69
N ILE A 273 -11.91 5.87 -21.97
CA ILE A 273 -10.63 5.39 -21.47
C ILE A 273 -10.20 4.24 -22.38
N ILE A 274 -9.01 4.34 -22.96
CA ILE A 274 -8.54 3.39 -23.97
C ILE A 274 -7.13 2.93 -23.60
N ALA A 275 -6.95 1.62 -23.42
CA ALA A 275 -5.63 1.03 -23.30
C ALA A 275 -5.04 0.74 -24.67
N VAL A 276 -3.82 1.22 -24.88
CA VAL A 276 -3.00 0.96 -26.06
C VAL A 276 -1.82 0.13 -25.62
N LYS A 277 -1.74 -1.07 -26.19
CA LYS A 277 -0.69 -2.03 -25.91
C LYS A 277 0.43 -1.93 -26.94
N THR A 278 1.67 -1.95 -26.47
CA THR A 278 2.85 -2.09 -27.32
C THR A 278 3.29 -3.55 -27.33
N THR A 279 3.41 -4.15 -28.52
CA THR A 279 3.62 -5.61 -28.67
C THR A 279 4.97 -5.99 -29.26
N GLU A 280 5.59 -5.08 -30.02
CA GLU A 280 6.86 -5.34 -30.66
C GLU A 280 7.58 -4.02 -30.91
N ILE A 281 8.88 -4.00 -30.60
CA ILE A 281 9.77 -2.88 -30.88
C ILE A 281 10.95 -3.45 -31.67
N VAL A 282 11.02 -3.10 -32.96
CA VAL A 282 12.08 -3.57 -33.86
C VAL A 282 13.01 -2.42 -34.18
N ALA A 283 14.25 -2.52 -33.70
CA ALA A 283 15.34 -1.68 -34.19
C ALA A 283 15.65 -2.06 -35.65
N SER A 284 15.30 -1.19 -36.60
CA SER A 284 15.58 -1.40 -38.02
C SER A 284 16.97 -0.90 -38.44
N THR A 285 17.51 0.10 -37.73
CA THR A 285 18.90 0.60 -37.74
C THR A 285 19.20 1.22 -36.36
N ASN A 286 20.44 1.69 -36.11
CA ASN A 286 20.86 2.34 -34.85
C ASN A 286 19.98 3.53 -34.38
N GLU A 287 19.04 4.03 -35.20
CA GLU A 287 18.18 5.18 -34.87
C GLU A 287 16.74 5.08 -35.40
N ASN A 288 16.38 3.99 -36.09
CA ASN A 288 15.02 3.84 -36.63
C ASN A 288 14.33 2.66 -35.95
N ILE A 289 13.50 2.98 -34.97
CA ILE A 289 12.67 2.02 -34.24
C ILE A 289 11.32 1.92 -34.94
N LYS A 290 10.83 0.68 -35.11
CA LYS A 290 9.44 0.41 -35.50
C LYS A 290 8.70 -0.17 -34.31
N ILE A 291 7.67 0.54 -33.87
CA ILE A 291 6.81 0.11 -32.77
C ILE A 291 5.50 -0.41 -33.37
N LYS A 292 5.08 -1.60 -32.93
CA LYS A 292 3.73 -2.12 -33.17
C LYS A 292 2.89 -1.92 -31.93
N SER A 293 1.94 -0.99 -32.03
CA SER A 293 0.97 -0.71 -30.97
C SER A 293 -0.45 -0.76 -31.51
N SER A 294 -1.39 -1.20 -30.68
CA SER A 294 -2.80 -1.32 -31.03
C SER A 294 -3.68 -1.12 -29.81
N VAL A 295 -4.91 -0.65 -30.03
CA VAL A 295 -5.94 -0.62 -28.99
C VAL A 295 -6.19 -2.03 -28.47
N GLN A 296 -6.12 -2.20 -27.15
CA GLN A 296 -6.41 -3.46 -26.47
C GLN A 296 -7.88 -3.52 -26.04
N TRP A 297 -8.33 -2.51 -25.31
CA TRP A 297 -9.69 -2.39 -24.83
C TRP A 297 -10.12 -0.93 -24.76
N THR A 298 -11.42 -0.72 -24.61
CA THR A 298 -12.02 0.61 -24.46
C THR A 298 -13.11 0.54 -23.40
N ALA A 299 -13.00 1.39 -22.39
CA ALA A 299 -14.01 1.61 -21.37
C ALA A 299 -14.72 2.95 -21.64
N ASP A 300 -16.04 2.96 -21.49
CA ASP A 300 -16.89 4.10 -21.78
C ASP A 300 -17.89 4.25 -20.63
N LEU A 301 -17.51 5.07 -19.65
CA LEU A 301 -18.24 5.29 -18.41
C LEU A 301 -19.45 6.22 -18.57
N LYS A 302 -19.67 6.79 -19.76
CA LYS A 302 -20.75 7.74 -20.06
C LYS A 302 -20.72 9.00 -19.18
N CYS A 303 -19.53 9.43 -18.79
CA CYS A 303 -19.30 10.64 -18.03
C CYS A 303 -17.96 11.28 -18.41
N THR A 304 -17.82 12.57 -18.13
CA THR A 304 -16.53 13.22 -18.24
C THR A 304 -15.58 12.68 -17.17
N VAL A 305 -14.42 12.18 -17.59
CA VAL A 305 -13.34 11.77 -16.69
C VAL A 305 -12.58 13.03 -16.26
N ASN A 306 -12.75 13.42 -15.00
CA ASN A 306 -12.08 14.60 -14.43
C ASN A 306 -10.65 14.29 -14.02
N ASP A 307 -10.44 13.10 -13.46
CA ASP A 307 -9.13 12.64 -13.05
C ASP A 307 -9.07 11.10 -13.11
N ILE A 308 -7.87 10.58 -13.30
CA ILE A 308 -7.60 9.14 -13.36
C ILE A 308 -6.18 8.90 -12.85
N VAL A 309 -6.02 7.85 -12.05
CA VAL A 309 -4.74 7.37 -11.54
C VAL A 309 -4.64 5.86 -11.77
N MET A 310 -3.41 5.38 -11.94
CA MET A 310 -3.10 3.96 -12.08
C MET A 310 -2.36 3.49 -10.84
N VAL A 311 -2.76 2.35 -10.29
CA VAL A 311 -2.20 1.77 -9.07
C VAL A 311 -2.52 0.28 -9.05
N ASP A 312 -1.58 -0.54 -8.58
CA ASP A 312 -1.79 -1.95 -8.29
C ASP A 312 -2.71 -2.09 -7.06
N LEU A 313 -3.98 -2.44 -7.28
CA LEU A 313 -5.00 -2.52 -6.23
C LEU A 313 -5.05 -3.89 -5.57
N ASP A 314 -4.65 -4.95 -6.25
CA ASP A 314 -4.78 -6.34 -5.79
C ASP A 314 -3.46 -7.08 -5.60
N THR A 315 -2.34 -6.37 -5.72
CA THR A 315 -0.95 -6.81 -5.53
C THR A 315 -0.50 -7.87 -6.54
N ASP A 316 -1.08 -7.88 -7.74
CA ASP A 316 -0.71 -8.78 -8.83
C ASP A 316 0.41 -8.24 -9.75
N ASP A 317 0.98 -7.08 -9.41
CA ASP A 317 1.99 -6.34 -10.18
C ASP A 317 1.43 -5.80 -11.52
N LEU A 318 0.11 -5.71 -11.70
CA LEU A 318 -0.54 -4.97 -12.77
C LEU A 318 -1.30 -3.78 -12.20
N ASP A 319 -1.36 -2.69 -12.96
CA ASP A 319 -2.06 -1.49 -12.54
C ASP A 319 -3.55 -1.57 -12.90
N GLU A 320 -4.39 -1.32 -11.91
CA GLU A 320 -5.79 -0.95 -12.07
C GLU A 320 -5.96 0.57 -12.27
N MET A 321 -7.19 0.99 -12.53
CA MET A 321 -7.52 2.41 -12.67
C MET A 321 -8.55 2.87 -11.64
N LEU A 322 -8.23 3.96 -10.93
CA LEU A 322 -9.20 4.73 -10.16
C LEU A 322 -9.60 5.97 -10.96
N VAL A 323 -10.91 6.18 -11.14
CA VAL A 323 -11.46 7.20 -12.05
C VAL A 323 -12.42 8.11 -11.30
N ALA A 324 -12.15 9.42 -11.36
CA ALA A 324 -13.05 10.49 -10.93
C ALA A 324 -13.95 10.90 -12.09
N CYS A 325 -15.25 10.70 -11.93
CA CYS A 325 -16.24 10.82 -12.99
C CYS A 325 -17.27 11.92 -12.68
N SER A 326 -17.65 12.71 -13.68
CA SER A 326 -18.54 13.87 -13.54
C SER A 326 -19.99 13.54 -13.14
N ASP A 327 -20.33 12.26 -13.01
CA ASP A 327 -21.64 11.79 -12.57
C ASP A 327 -21.76 11.66 -11.03
N ASN A 328 -20.79 12.22 -10.31
CA ASN A 328 -20.63 12.18 -8.85
C ASN A 328 -20.21 10.79 -8.32
N LYS A 329 -19.46 10.02 -9.10
CA LYS A 329 -18.93 8.72 -8.65
C LYS A 329 -17.42 8.59 -8.83
N LEU A 330 -16.87 7.69 -8.02
CA LEU A 330 -15.59 7.05 -8.25
C LEU A 330 -15.83 5.69 -8.88
N TYR A 331 -14.95 5.28 -9.78
CA TYR A 331 -14.91 3.94 -10.34
C TYR A 331 -13.52 3.35 -10.15
N ALA A 332 -13.44 2.10 -9.70
CA ALA A 332 -12.27 1.26 -9.91
C ALA A 332 -12.52 0.33 -11.08
N LEU A 333 -11.56 0.28 -12.00
CA LEU A 333 -11.57 -0.61 -13.14
C LEU A 333 -10.36 -1.54 -13.05
N ASP A 334 -10.55 -2.82 -13.41
CA ASP A 334 -9.46 -3.78 -13.53
C ASP A 334 -8.47 -3.38 -14.64
N HIS A 335 -7.29 -3.99 -14.70
CA HIS A 335 -6.32 -3.75 -15.77
C HIS A 335 -6.86 -4.02 -17.22
N ASN A 336 -8.06 -4.60 -17.37
CA ASN A 336 -8.80 -4.81 -18.63
C ASN A 336 -9.92 -3.78 -18.88
N GLY A 337 -10.09 -2.79 -18.02
CA GLY A 337 -11.11 -1.73 -18.12
C GLY A 337 -12.50 -2.15 -17.65
N MET A 338 -12.63 -3.28 -16.95
CA MET A 338 -13.90 -3.76 -16.39
C MET A 338 -14.11 -3.23 -14.98
N PRO A 339 -15.32 -2.82 -14.58
CA PRO A 339 -15.57 -2.26 -13.26
C PRO A 339 -15.37 -3.31 -12.14
N ILE A 340 -14.58 -2.95 -11.15
CA ILE A 340 -14.39 -3.69 -9.89
C ILE A 340 -15.42 -3.19 -8.87
N TRP A 341 -15.41 -1.89 -8.60
CA TRP A 341 -16.32 -1.22 -7.67
C TRP A 341 -16.63 0.21 -8.10
N ASP A 342 -17.74 0.76 -7.59
CA ASP A 342 -18.06 2.19 -7.72
C ASP A 342 -18.49 2.76 -6.36
N TYR A 343 -18.19 4.04 -6.13
CA TYR A 343 -18.52 4.73 -4.88
C TYR A 343 -19.24 6.07 -5.16
N PRO A 344 -20.46 6.28 -4.64
CA PRO A 344 -21.18 7.53 -4.82
C PRO A 344 -20.65 8.64 -3.89
N LEU A 345 -20.40 9.80 -4.47
CA LEU A 345 -19.98 11.02 -3.77
C LEU A 345 -21.15 12.02 -3.64
N ASP A 346 -20.96 13.04 -2.81
CA ASP A 346 -21.94 14.12 -2.61
C ASP A 346 -21.84 15.25 -3.67
N GLY A 347 -20.97 15.08 -4.66
CA GLY A 347 -20.77 16.00 -5.78
C GLY A 347 -19.71 15.47 -6.73
N GLU A 348 -19.35 16.31 -7.70
CA GLU A 348 -18.43 15.95 -8.77
C GLU A 348 -16.98 15.90 -8.23
N PRO A 349 -16.28 14.75 -8.32
CA PRO A 349 -14.89 14.63 -7.91
C PRO A 349 -13.99 15.46 -8.82
N SER A 350 -13.09 16.24 -8.23
CA SER A 350 -12.18 17.16 -8.92
C SER A 350 -10.76 16.61 -9.09
N GLN A 351 -10.24 15.87 -8.10
CA GLN A 351 -8.90 15.27 -8.15
C GLN A 351 -8.84 14.03 -7.25
N LEU A 352 -8.08 13.03 -7.71
CA LEU A 352 -7.64 11.85 -6.98
C LEU A 352 -6.17 12.01 -6.57
N PHE A 353 -5.83 11.55 -5.37
CA PHE A 353 -4.46 11.57 -4.86
C PHE A 353 -4.23 10.31 -4.03
N ILE A 354 -3.19 9.54 -4.37
CA ILE A 354 -2.83 8.31 -3.67
C ILE A 354 -1.63 8.58 -2.78
N LYS A 355 -1.76 8.27 -1.49
CA LYS A 355 -0.71 8.36 -0.46
C LYS A 355 -1.20 7.68 0.81
N ASP A 356 -0.29 7.20 1.64
CA ASP A 356 -0.60 6.78 3.02
C ASP A 356 -0.90 8.03 3.88
N VAL A 357 -2.17 8.40 3.99
CA VAL A 357 -2.58 9.65 4.67
C VAL A 357 -2.72 9.45 6.18
N ASP A 358 -3.07 8.26 6.65
CA ASP A 358 -3.23 7.94 8.07
C ASP A 358 -1.98 7.30 8.71
N ASN A 359 -0.88 7.22 7.93
CA ASN A 359 0.41 6.67 8.29
C ASN A 359 0.32 5.22 8.78
N ASP A 360 -0.59 4.43 8.19
CA ASP A 360 -0.78 3.01 8.48
C ASP A 360 0.10 2.08 7.62
N GLN A 361 1.01 2.65 6.82
CA GLN A 361 1.89 2.01 5.84
C GLN A 361 1.15 1.41 4.64
N VAL A 362 -0.13 1.71 4.48
CA VAL A 362 -0.94 1.33 3.32
C VAL A 362 -1.39 2.59 2.60
N GLU A 363 -1.30 2.59 1.27
CA GLU A 363 -1.76 3.74 0.50
C GLU A 363 -3.28 3.89 0.57
N ASP A 364 -3.72 5.15 0.60
CA ASP A 364 -5.13 5.54 0.57
C ASP A 364 -5.48 6.37 -0.65
N LEU A 365 -6.77 6.36 -0.99
CA LEU A 365 -7.35 7.25 -1.97
C LEU A 365 -7.95 8.49 -1.30
N LEU A 366 -7.26 9.62 -1.47
CA LEU A 366 -7.74 10.95 -1.08
C LEU A 366 -8.44 11.62 -2.27
N VAL A 367 -9.68 12.07 -2.07
CA VAL A 367 -10.52 12.64 -3.13
C VAL A 367 -11.01 14.01 -2.74
N SER A 368 -10.80 14.99 -3.62
CA SER A 368 -11.44 16.31 -3.53
C SER A 368 -12.71 16.35 -4.36
N VAL A 369 -13.75 17.02 -3.83
CA VAL A 369 -15.06 17.12 -4.48
C VAL A 369 -15.49 18.59 -4.59
N LEU A 370 -16.13 18.95 -5.71
CA LEU A 370 -16.64 20.30 -5.96
C LEU A 370 -17.76 20.72 -4.98
N SER A 371 -18.37 19.78 -4.26
CA SER A 371 -19.30 20.03 -3.13
C SER A 371 -18.61 20.68 -1.93
N GLY A 372 -17.28 20.57 -1.86
CA GLY A 372 -16.45 21.04 -0.77
C GLY A 372 -16.00 19.97 0.22
N THR A 373 -16.30 18.72 -0.10
CA THR A 373 -15.97 17.57 0.74
C THR A 373 -14.65 16.94 0.29
N VAL A 374 -13.80 16.61 1.26
CA VAL A 374 -12.65 15.70 1.10
C VAL A 374 -13.09 14.33 1.58
N TYR A 375 -12.81 13.29 0.80
CA TYR A 375 -13.02 11.90 1.18
C TYR A 375 -11.68 11.19 1.30
N LEU A 376 -11.54 10.33 2.30
CA LEU A 376 -10.51 9.30 2.37
C LEU A 376 -11.19 7.93 2.24
N LEU A 377 -10.72 7.14 1.30
CA LEU A 377 -11.11 5.75 1.11
C LEU A 377 -9.85 4.89 1.10
N ASP A 378 -9.95 3.63 1.50
CA ASP A 378 -8.91 2.68 1.13
C ASP A 378 -8.97 2.38 -0.38
N LEU A 379 -7.92 1.75 -0.90
CA LEU A 379 -7.82 1.37 -2.32
C LEU A 379 -8.87 0.31 -2.74
N SER A 380 -9.49 -0.40 -1.78
CA SER A 380 -10.62 -1.30 -2.04
C SER A 380 -11.98 -0.57 -2.14
N GLY A 381 -12.01 0.76 -2.01
CA GLY A 381 -13.22 1.57 -2.10
C GLY A 381 -14.02 1.63 -0.80
N ASN A 382 -13.47 1.17 0.33
CA ASN A 382 -14.13 1.32 1.62
C ASN A 382 -13.90 2.74 2.17
N PHE A 383 -14.98 3.34 2.64
CA PHE A 383 -14.94 4.66 3.25
C PHE A 383 -14.16 4.65 4.58
N LYS A 384 -13.15 5.51 4.71
CA LYS A 384 -12.46 5.80 5.98
C LYS A 384 -13.10 6.99 6.69
N TRP A 385 -13.11 8.17 6.06
CA TRP A 385 -13.76 9.39 6.60
C TRP A 385 -14.04 10.42 5.51
N ARG A 386 -14.78 11.47 5.87
CA ARG A 386 -14.90 12.69 5.05
C ARG A 386 -14.92 13.94 5.90
N HIS A 387 -14.50 15.05 5.31
CA HIS A 387 -14.50 16.36 5.92
C HIS A 387 -15.07 17.40 4.96
N ASN A 388 -16.07 18.17 5.40
CA ASN A 388 -16.63 19.25 4.60
C ASN A 388 -15.95 20.57 4.98
N THR A 389 -15.27 21.18 4.01
CA THR A 389 -14.54 22.45 4.19
C THR A 389 -15.45 23.68 4.10
N GLY A 390 -16.69 23.49 3.65
CA GLY A 390 -17.70 24.52 3.39
C GLY A 390 -17.59 25.18 2.02
N VAL A 391 -16.67 24.72 1.16
CA VAL A 391 -16.19 25.49 -0.01
C VAL A 391 -15.79 24.56 -1.15
N PRO A 392 -16.11 24.84 -2.43
CA PRO A 392 -15.77 23.93 -3.52
C PRO A 392 -14.27 23.65 -3.61
N LEU A 393 -13.87 22.38 -3.70
CA LEU A 393 -12.48 21.98 -3.79
C LEU A 393 -12.09 21.68 -5.24
N MET A 394 -10.90 22.11 -5.63
CA MET A 394 -10.37 21.94 -6.98
C MET A 394 -9.25 20.91 -7.02
N LYS A 395 -8.38 20.93 -5.99
CA LYS A 395 -7.21 20.06 -5.88
C LYS A 395 -6.95 19.68 -4.43
N VAL A 396 -6.34 18.52 -4.25
CA VAL A 396 -5.89 17.97 -2.97
C VAL A 396 -4.49 17.39 -3.11
N ALA A 397 -3.73 17.44 -2.04
CA ALA A 397 -2.42 16.82 -1.89
C ALA A 397 -2.22 16.44 -0.42
N SER A 398 -1.29 15.52 -0.14
CA SER A 398 -0.90 15.15 1.21
C SER A 398 0.62 15.14 1.34
N GLY A 399 1.15 15.55 2.50
CA GLY A 399 2.57 15.48 2.78
C GLY A 399 3.00 16.01 4.13
N ASN A 400 4.26 15.72 4.47
CA ASN A 400 4.84 15.90 5.79
C ASN A 400 5.39 17.31 5.94
N ILE A 401 4.48 18.24 6.17
CA ILE A 401 4.78 19.67 6.20
C ILE A 401 5.49 20.06 7.51
N PHE A 402 5.26 19.33 8.61
CA PHE A 402 5.94 19.56 9.90
C PHE A 402 7.22 18.77 10.09
N GLY A 403 7.51 17.80 9.24
CA GLY A 403 8.62 16.85 9.38
C GLY A 403 8.45 15.96 10.61
N ASP A 404 7.21 15.67 10.99
CA ASP A 404 6.89 14.66 12.00
C ASP A 404 6.59 13.32 11.31
N LEU A 405 5.81 12.44 11.93
CA LEU A 405 5.46 11.15 11.33
C LEU A 405 4.07 11.17 10.70
N VAL A 406 3.42 12.32 10.58
CA VAL A 406 2.04 12.43 10.08
C VAL A 406 2.04 13.33 8.86
N ASP A 407 1.37 12.88 7.81
CA ASP A 407 1.13 13.73 6.66
C ASP A 407 -0.06 14.67 6.91
N GLU A 408 0.08 15.91 6.48
CA GLU A 408 -0.98 16.90 6.43
C GLU A 408 -1.71 16.87 5.09
N VAL A 409 -3.03 17.11 5.15
CA VAL A 409 -3.87 17.23 3.97
C VAL A 409 -3.99 18.69 3.54
N VAL A 410 -3.59 18.99 2.31
CA VAL A 410 -3.68 20.33 1.70
C VAL A 410 -4.71 20.33 0.59
N VAL A 411 -5.67 21.25 0.69
CA VAL A 411 -6.72 21.44 -0.33
C VAL A 411 -6.75 22.86 -0.84
N VAL A 412 -7.07 23.00 -2.12
CA VAL A 412 -7.18 24.30 -2.79
C VAL A 412 -8.59 24.46 -3.36
N SER A 413 -9.20 25.61 -3.07
CA SER A 413 -10.52 25.99 -3.56
C SER A 413 -10.43 26.94 -4.78
N ASN A 414 -11.51 27.02 -5.54
CA ASN A 414 -11.70 28.08 -6.55
C ASN A 414 -12.17 29.41 -5.94
N GLU A 415 -12.71 29.37 -4.72
CA GLU A 415 -12.76 30.52 -3.84
C GLU A 415 -11.36 30.73 -3.29
N PRO A 416 -10.91 31.98 -3.05
CA PRO A 416 -9.51 32.30 -2.87
C PRO A 416 -8.90 31.81 -1.55
N ARG A 417 -8.82 30.49 -1.37
CA ARG A 417 -8.48 29.77 -0.15
C ARG A 417 -7.64 28.53 -0.47
N ILE A 418 -6.58 28.41 0.31
CA ILE A 418 -5.79 27.20 0.48
C ILE A 418 -5.93 26.85 1.95
N MET A 419 -6.23 25.58 2.24
CA MET A 419 -6.42 25.07 3.59
C MET A 419 -5.49 23.88 3.78
N ALA A 420 -4.88 23.80 4.94
CA ALA A 420 -4.11 22.66 5.39
C ALA A 420 -4.73 22.11 6.67
N PHE A 421 -4.73 20.78 6.80
CA PHE A 421 -5.34 20.06 7.91
C PHE A 421 -4.36 19.04 8.45
N MET A 422 -4.26 18.97 9.77
CA MET A 422 -3.61 17.87 10.45
C MET A 422 -4.61 16.73 10.60
N VAL A 423 -4.16 15.51 10.31
CA VAL A 423 -4.91 14.29 10.63
C VAL A 423 -4.73 13.99 12.11
N ASN A 424 -5.84 13.74 12.81
CA ASN A 424 -5.84 13.54 14.25
C ASN A 424 -4.89 12.40 14.67
N GLU A 425 -3.96 12.67 15.57
CA GLU A 425 -2.94 11.71 16.01
C GLU A 425 -3.56 10.42 16.60
N THR A 426 -4.63 10.55 17.40
CA THR A 426 -5.33 9.38 17.96
C THR A 426 -5.99 8.54 16.86
N TYR A 427 -6.47 9.18 15.79
CA TYR A 427 -6.97 8.47 14.61
C TYR A 427 -5.84 7.69 13.92
N ASN A 428 -4.69 8.32 13.64
CA ASN A 428 -3.56 7.66 12.97
C ASN A 428 -3.01 6.48 13.77
N ILE A 429 -2.80 6.64 15.08
CA ILE A 429 -2.34 5.55 15.95
C ILE A 429 -3.35 4.39 15.94
N ARG A 430 -4.65 4.70 15.95
CA ARG A 430 -5.69 3.66 15.85
C ARG A 430 -5.66 2.94 14.50
N ARG A 431 -5.44 3.65 13.39
CA ARG A 431 -5.36 3.07 12.05
C ARG A 431 -4.15 2.14 11.91
N ARG A 432 -2.98 2.57 12.38
CA ARG A 432 -1.79 1.72 12.52
C ARG A 432 -2.06 0.46 13.35
N ALA A 433 -2.81 0.59 14.44
CA ALA A 433 -3.19 -0.56 15.27
C ALA A 433 -4.12 -1.53 14.52
N ASP A 434 -5.10 -1.01 13.78
CA ASP A 434 -6.01 -1.80 12.95
C ASP A 434 -5.24 -2.53 11.82
N THR A 435 -4.27 -1.87 11.19
CA THR A 435 -3.42 -2.48 10.15
C THR A 435 -2.52 -3.56 10.72
N ALA A 436 -1.83 -3.31 11.83
CA ALA A 436 -1.04 -4.33 12.52
C ALA A 436 -1.93 -5.53 12.93
N TYR A 437 -3.15 -5.28 13.41
CA TYR A 437 -4.09 -6.35 13.74
C TYR A 437 -4.45 -7.21 12.51
N ASN A 438 -4.74 -6.58 11.37
CA ASN A 438 -5.07 -7.28 10.12
C ASN A 438 -3.88 -8.10 9.59
N LEU A 439 -2.67 -7.55 9.60
CA LEU A 439 -1.43 -8.27 9.25
C LEU A 439 -1.22 -9.48 10.18
N GLY A 440 -1.51 -9.33 11.47
CA GLY A 440 -1.51 -10.44 12.42
C GLY A 440 -2.51 -11.53 12.06
N GLN A 441 -3.71 -11.18 11.60
CA GLN A 441 -4.71 -12.14 11.15
C GLN A 441 -4.27 -12.89 9.89
N GLU A 442 -3.68 -12.19 8.93
CA GLU A 442 -3.16 -12.80 7.70
C GLU A 442 -2.00 -13.76 7.98
N ALA A 443 -1.03 -13.34 8.80
CA ALA A 443 0.07 -14.18 9.25
C ALA A 443 -0.44 -15.44 9.99
N TYR A 444 -1.48 -15.28 10.84
CA TYR A 444 -2.12 -16.41 11.50
C TYR A 444 -2.77 -17.38 10.50
N ILE A 445 -3.47 -16.89 9.47
CA ILE A 445 -4.12 -17.71 8.44
C ILE A 445 -3.07 -18.48 7.62
N THR A 446 -1.94 -17.85 7.33
CA THR A 446 -0.81 -18.45 6.60
C THR A 446 0.07 -19.34 7.48
N SER A 447 -0.29 -19.52 8.76
CA SER A 447 0.45 -20.30 9.77
C SER A 447 1.84 -19.75 10.12
N ASP A 448 2.10 -18.49 9.81
CA ASP A 448 3.28 -17.76 10.30
C ASP A 448 3.01 -17.18 11.70
N TYR A 449 3.02 -18.07 12.69
CA TYR A 449 2.66 -17.74 14.06
C TYR A 449 3.64 -16.78 14.75
N GLU A 450 4.91 -16.76 14.36
CA GLU A 450 5.91 -15.85 14.94
C GLU A 450 5.62 -14.41 14.52
N SER A 451 5.44 -14.17 13.22
CA SER A 451 5.05 -12.86 12.69
C SER A 451 3.68 -12.41 13.21
N ALA A 452 2.70 -13.33 13.26
CA ALA A 452 1.39 -13.03 13.81
C ALA A 452 1.46 -12.51 15.25
N LEU A 453 2.31 -13.12 16.09
CA LEU A 453 2.50 -12.73 17.48
C LEU A 453 3.14 -11.34 17.61
N GLU A 454 4.11 -11.01 16.75
CA GLU A 454 4.72 -9.68 16.70
C GLU A 454 3.68 -8.61 16.35
N TYR A 455 2.92 -8.83 15.28
CA TYR A 455 1.86 -7.92 14.84
C TYR A 455 0.76 -7.73 15.88
N PHE A 456 0.24 -8.80 16.51
CA PHE A 456 -0.79 -8.64 17.54
C PHE A 456 -0.26 -7.93 18.79
N ARG A 457 1.02 -8.09 19.14
CA ARG A 457 1.63 -7.35 20.25
C ARG A 457 1.78 -5.87 19.92
N GLU A 458 2.19 -5.55 18.70
CA GLU A 458 2.21 -4.17 18.21
C GLU A 458 0.81 -3.54 18.24
N ALA A 459 -0.17 -4.20 17.63
CA ALA A 459 -1.57 -3.75 17.62
C ALA A 459 -2.10 -3.51 19.04
N LYS A 460 -1.88 -4.46 19.96
CA LYS A 460 -2.28 -4.31 21.37
C LYS A 460 -1.65 -3.09 22.02
N ASN A 461 -0.35 -2.85 21.80
CA ASN A 461 0.35 -1.71 22.39
C ASN A 461 -0.21 -0.38 21.86
N LEU A 462 -0.46 -0.28 20.55
CA LEU A 462 -1.06 0.91 19.95
C LEU A 462 -2.51 1.13 20.42
N TYR A 463 -3.30 0.05 20.55
CA TYR A 463 -4.66 0.14 21.13
C TYR A 463 -4.67 0.56 22.60
N ILE A 464 -3.62 0.24 23.38
CA ILE A 464 -3.44 0.75 24.74
C ILE A 464 -3.21 2.26 24.72
N GLU A 465 -2.36 2.74 23.81
CA GLU A 465 -2.03 4.17 23.67
C GLU A 465 -3.26 5.03 23.40
N VAL A 466 -4.16 4.58 22.52
CA VAL A 466 -5.42 5.29 22.20
C VAL A 466 -6.60 4.93 23.11
N GLY A 467 -6.41 4.03 24.08
CA GLY A 467 -7.47 3.60 25.00
C GLY A 467 -8.61 2.80 24.37
N TYR A 468 -8.37 2.11 23.25
CA TYR A 468 -9.38 1.30 22.57
C TYR A 468 -9.47 -0.11 23.16
N GLU A 469 -10.25 -0.26 24.24
CA GLU A 469 -10.34 -1.50 25.04
C GLU A 469 -10.71 -2.75 24.22
N LYS A 470 -11.61 -2.63 23.25
CA LYS A 470 -12.04 -3.77 22.43
C LYS A 470 -10.87 -4.37 21.66
N GLY A 471 -10.09 -3.54 20.96
CA GLY A 471 -8.92 -3.99 20.20
C GLY A 471 -7.84 -4.60 21.10
N GLN A 472 -7.66 -4.08 22.32
CA GLN A 472 -6.73 -4.66 23.30
C GLN A 472 -7.13 -6.09 23.69
N VAL A 473 -8.42 -6.30 24.00
CA VAL A 473 -8.96 -7.60 24.40
C VAL A 473 -8.90 -8.60 23.24
N ASP A 474 -9.29 -8.17 22.04
CA ASP A 474 -9.28 -9.02 20.85
C ASP A 474 -7.84 -9.45 20.49
N SER A 475 -6.88 -8.52 20.56
CA SER A 475 -5.46 -8.81 20.34
C SER A 475 -4.90 -9.77 21.40
N GLU A 476 -5.20 -9.54 22.69
CA GLU A 476 -4.72 -10.40 23.78
C GLU A 476 -5.23 -11.84 23.66
N ARG A 477 -6.48 -12.00 23.22
CA ARG A 477 -7.08 -13.31 22.99
C ARG A 477 -6.32 -14.09 21.92
N LEU A 478 -5.95 -13.44 20.82
CA LEU A 478 -5.21 -14.07 19.72
C LEU A 478 -3.75 -14.36 20.12
N ILE A 479 -3.09 -13.46 20.83
CA ILE A 479 -1.76 -13.68 21.43
C ILE A 479 -1.78 -14.96 22.28
N THR A 480 -2.72 -15.07 23.22
CA THR A 480 -2.82 -16.22 24.12
C THR A 480 -3.08 -17.52 23.36
N LEU A 481 -3.91 -17.47 22.32
CA LEU A 481 -4.20 -18.62 21.48
C LEU A 481 -2.93 -19.11 20.74
N ILE A 482 -2.21 -18.19 20.11
CA ILE A 482 -1.00 -18.49 19.32
C ILE A 482 0.12 -19.00 20.21
N GLU A 483 0.33 -18.39 21.38
CA GLU A 483 1.33 -18.86 22.35
C GLU A 483 1.02 -20.30 22.81
N GLY A 484 -0.25 -20.65 22.98
CA GLY A 484 -0.69 -22.02 23.25
C GLY A 484 -0.36 -23.00 22.12
N LEU A 485 -0.60 -22.61 20.86
CA LEU A 485 -0.28 -23.43 19.69
C LEU A 485 1.23 -23.67 19.54
N LEU A 486 2.04 -22.61 19.68
CA LEU A 486 3.50 -22.71 19.63
C LEU A 486 4.06 -23.58 20.76
N GLN A 487 3.46 -23.50 21.95
CA GLN A 487 3.79 -24.37 23.06
C GLN A 487 3.49 -25.85 22.73
N GLU A 488 2.30 -26.15 22.20
CA GLU A 488 1.92 -27.52 21.79
C GLU A 488 2.88 -28.09 20.72
N ASP A 489 3.16 -27.32 19.66
CA ASP A 489 4.07 -27.73 18.57
C ASP A 489 5.50 -27.98 19.08
N SER A 490 6.00 -27.11 19.97
CA SER A 490 7.33 -27.28 20.54
C SER A 490 7.43 -28.52 21.44
N LEU A 491 6.38 -28.82 22.21
CA LEU A 491 6.29 -30.04 23.02
C LEU A 491 6.20 -31.30 22.14
N GLU A 492 5.48 -31.25 21.02
CA GLU A 492 5.45 -32.36 20.06
C GLU A 492 6.83 -32.60 19.43
N ALA A 493 7.55 -31.56 19.05
CA ALA A 493 8.92 -31.67 18.57
C ALA A 493 9.85 -32.31 19.62
N ALA A 494 9.73 -31.90 20.89
CA ALA A 494 10.48 -32.50 22.00
C ALA A 494 10.15 -33.99 22.18
N ASN A 495 8.87 -34.37 22.09
CA ASN A 495 8.42 -35.77 22.15
C ASN A 495 9.03 -36.62 21.02
N ILE A 496 9.08 -36.10 19.79
CA ILE A 496 9.70 -36.78 18.66
C ILE A 496 11.21 -36.94 18.87
N MET A 497 11.90 -35.89 19.33
CA MET A 497 13.33 -35.95 19.63
C MET A 497 13.64 -36.96 20.73
N TYR A 498 12.82 -36.98 21.78
CA TYR A 498 12.94 -37.95 22.86
C TYR A 498 12.74 -39.38 22.37
N SER A 499 11.71 -39.65 21.55
CA SER A 499 11.50 -40.97 20.93
C SER A 499 12.72 -41.40 20.10
N ARG A 500 13.28 -40.50 19.29
CA ARG A 500 14.51 -40.79 18.51
C ARG A 500 15.72 -41.03 19.40
N ALA A 501 15.82 -40.33 20.53
CA ALA A 501 16.87 -40.56 21.52
C ALA A 501 16.76 -41.96 22.14
N GLN A 502 15.54 -42.43 22.42
CA GLN A 502 15.30 -43.80 22.89
C GLN A 502 15.70 -44.84 21.83
N ASP A 503 15.31 -44.64 20.57
CA ASP A 503 15.68 -45.56 19.48
C ASP A 503 17.20 -45.63 19.26
N ALA A 504 17.89 -44.49 19.31
CA ALA A 504 19.34 -44.42 19.23
C ALA A 504 20.02 -45.14 20.40
N PHE A 505 19.48 -44.99 21.62
CA PHE A 505 19.96 -45.69 22.81
C PHE A 505 19.84 -47.21 22.65
N PHE A 506 18.67 -47.71 22.21
CA PHE A 506 18.46 -49.15 21.98
C PHE A 506 19.32 -49.72 20.85
N SER A 507 19.70 -48.89 19.89
CA SER A 507 20.60 -49.25 18.78
C SER A 507 22.07 -49.20 19.17
N GLY A 508 22.42 -48.77 20.38
CA GLY A 508 23.79 -48.65 20.88
C GLY A 508 24.53 -47.39 20.43
N ASP A 509 23.86 -46.45 19.75
CA ASP A 509 24.42 -45.15 19.38
C ASP A 509 24.21 -44.13 20.51
N TYR A 510 25.01 -44.30 21.56
CA TYR A 510 24.92 -43.51 22.78
C TYR A 510 25.26 -42.02 22.59
N ALA A 511 26.08 -41.67 21.59
CA ALA A 511 26.44 -40.28 21.31
C ALA A 511 25.25 -39.52 20.70
N SER A 512 24.56 -40.13 19.74
CA SER A 512 23.33 -39.56 19.17
C SER A 512 22.20 -39.51 20.19
N ALA A 513 22.05 -40.56 21.01
CA ALA A 513 21.07 -40.60 22.10
C ALA A 513 21.27 -39.45 23.11
N LYS A 514 22.51 -39.19 23.53
CA LYS A 514 22.84 -38.07 24.42
C LYS A 514 22.43 -36.72 23.82
N THR A 515 22.86 -36.46 22.59
CA THR A 515 22.61 -35.17 21.90
C THR A 515 21.12 -34.90 21.71
N LEU A 516 20.34 -35.92 21.31
CA LEU A 516 18.90 -35.78 21.09
C LEU A 516 18.13 -35.62 22.41
N ALA A 517 18.53 -36.33 23.47
CA ALA A 517 17.92 -36.20 24.79
C ALA A 517 18.21 -34.83 25.43
N GLU A 518 19.43 -34.29 25.29
CA GLU A 518 19.76 -32.92 25.73
C GLU A 518 18.90 -31.88 25.02
N LYS A 519 18.76 -31.99 23.69
CA LYS A 519 17.91 -31.09 22.90
C LYS A 519 16.43 -31.16 23.31
N ALA A 520 15.90 -32.37 23.50
CA ALA A 520 14.52 -32.54 23.96
C ALA A 520 14.32 -31.95 25.37
N MET A 521 15.29 -32.16 26.27
CA MET A 521 15.27 -31.66 27.64
C MET A 521 15.25 -30.13 27.70
N ASP A 522 16.04 -29.46 26.86
CA ASP A 522 16.05 -28.00 26.77
C ASP A 522 14.67 -27.45 26.36
N ILE A 523 13.99 -28.10 25.40
CA ILE A 523 12.66 -27.70 24.95
C ILE A 523 11.58 -27.97 26.02
N TYR A 524 11.62 -29.10 26.71
CA TYR A 524 10.69 -29.36 27.82
C TYR A 524 10.88 -28.35 28.96
N LYS A 525 12.12 -28.00 29.28
CA LYS A 525 12.45 -26.97 30.27
C LYS A 525 11.92 -25.59 29.88
N SER A 526 12.12 -25.16 28.64
CA SER A 526 11.63 -23.86 28.17
C SER A 526 10.11 -23.76 28.21
N ASN A 527 9.41 -24.89 28.04
CA ASN A 527 7.95 -24.98 28.09
C ASN A 527 7.37 -25.33 29.47
N GLY A 528 8.21 -25.53 30.49
CA GLY A 528 7.78 -25.89 31.84
C GLY A 528 7.23 -27.31 32.00
N ASP A 529 7.47 -28.22 31.05
CA ASP A 529 7.05 -29.63 31.15
C ASP A 529 8.02 -30.46 31.99
N ARG A 530 7.70 -30.57 33.29
CA ARG A 530 8.48 -31.35 34.25
C ARG A 530 8.50 -32.85 33.96
N GLU A 531 7.46 -33.40 33.32
CA GLU A 531 7.42 -34.84 33.05
C GLU A 531 8.41 -35.21 31.94
N GLY A 532 8.42 -34.43 30.85
CA GLY A 532 9.40 -34.55 29.77
C GLY A 532 10.84 -34.33 30.25
N GLU A 533 11.08 -33.35 31.11
CA GLU A 533 12.39 -33.08 31.72
C GLU A 533 12.91 -34.33 32.47
N VAL A 534 12.11 -34.89 33.37
CA VAL A 534 12.50 -36.08 34.15
C VAL A 534 12.74 -37.30 33.24
N LYS A 535 11.94 -37.47 32.19
CA LYS A 535 12.13 -38.53 31.20
C LYS A 535 13.49 -38.42 30.48
N CYS A 536 13.91 -37.20 30.15
CA CYS A 536 15.21 -36.95 29.52
C CYS A 536 16.37 -37.14 30.49
N GLU A 537 16.27 -36.66 31.72
CA GLU A 537 17.30 -36.86 32.76
C GLU A 537 17.58 -38.35 33.01
N LEU A 538 16.52 -39.16 33.11
CA LEU A 538 16.64 -40.60 33.29
C LEU A 538 17.35 -41.28 32.11
N LEU A 539 17.03 -40.89 30.88
CA LEU A 539 17.66 -41.44 29.68
C LEU A 539 19.14 -41.03 29.58
N LEU A 540 19.47 -39.77 29.90
CA LEU A 540 20.86 -39.28 29.91
C LEU A 540 21.71 -40.03 30.94
N LEU A 541 21.18 -40.28 32.14
CA LEU A 541 21.88 -41.04 33.17
C LEU A 541 22.13 -42.50 32.74
N GLN A 542 21.20 -43.09 31.99
CA GLN A 542 21.39 -44.42 31.39
C GLN A 542 22.48 -44.41 30.30
N VAL A 543 22.48 -43.39 29.44
CA VAL A 543 23.49 -43.20 28.39
C VAL A 543 24.90 -43.03 28.99
N GLU A 544 25.05 -42.18 30.01
CA GLU A 544 26.35 -41.92 30.67
C GLU A 544 26.93 -43.18 31.29
N LYS A 545 26.09 -44.00 31.95
CA LYS A 545 26.50 -45.29 32.48
C LYS A 545 27.06 -46.24 31.41
N GLN A 546 26.50 -46.21 30.19
CA GLN A 546 26.99 -47.03 29.07
C GLN A 546 28.28 -46.46 28.45
N LEU A 547 28.46 -45.14 28.47
CA LEU A 547 29.67 -44.46 27.99
C LEU A 547 30.86 -44.58 28.96
N GLU A 548 30.63 -44.72 30.26
CA GLU A 548 31.68 -44.97 31.28
C GLU A 548 32.18 -46.44 31.29
N TYR A 549 31.35 -47.38 30.83
CA TYR A 549 31.64 -48.82 30.85
C TYR A 549 32.90 -49.24 30.07
N PRO A 550 33.21 -48.68 28.88
CA PRO A 550 34.45 -48.96 28.15
C PRO A 550 35.72 -48.43 28.83
N GLN A 551 35.66 -47.30 29.54
CA GLN A 551 36.81 -46.75 30.26
C GLN A 551 37.20 -47.61 31.46
N TYR A 552 36.21 -48.16 32.17
CA TYR A 552 36.42 -49.09 33.29
C TYR A 552 37.10 -50.40 32.87
N LEU A 553 36.83 -50.88 31.64
CA LEU A 553 37.49 -52.05 31.05
C LEU A 553 38.96 -51.78 30.65
N SER A 554 39.31 -50.54 30.32
CA SER A 554 40.69 -50.15 29.95
C SER A 554 41.64 -50.01 31.14
N THR A 555 41.09 -49.84 32.36
CA THR A 555 41.86 -49.71 33.62
C THR A 555 42.01 -51.02 34.39
N LEU A 556 41.40 -52.12 33.94
CA LEU A 556 41.54 -53.42 34.58
C LEU A 556 42.93 -54.03 34.30
N PRO A 557 43.74 -54.36 35.33
CA PRO A 557 45.04 -54.97 35.13
C PRO A 557 44.88 -56.37 34.51
N LYS A 558 45.61 -56.62 33.41
CA LYS A 558 45.70 -57.96 32.81
C LYS A 558 46.43 -58.90 33.76
N SER A 559 45.73 -59.72 34.51
CA SER A 559 46.33 -60.81 35.28
C SER A 559 46.10 -62.17 34.62
N THR A 560 47.23 -62.84 34.42
CA THR A 560 47.46 -64.19 33.91
C THR A 560 46.80 -65.30 34.73
N SER A 561 46.37 -66.32 33.99
CA SER A 561 45.92 -67.67 34.38
C SER A 561 46.68 -68.32 35.55
N SER A 562 45.96 -68.79 36.59
CA SER A 562 46.00 -70.18 37.07
C SER A 562 44.95 -70.49 38.18
N THR A 563 43.96 -71.28 37.79
CA THR A 563 43.20 -72.35 38.49
C THR A 563 42.82 -72.32 39.99
N LEU A 564 41.48 -72.44 40.19
CA LEU A 564 40.63 -73.04 41.25
C LEU A 564 39.83 -72.04 42.12
N PRO A 565 38.60 -72.39 42.59
CA PRO A 565 37.47 -73.13 41.99
C PRO A 565 36.24 -72.19 41.79
N GLU A 566 35.12 -72.70 41.26
CA GLU A 566 33.89 -71.93 40.98
C GLU A 566 33.43 -71.01 42.14
N PRO A 567 33.13 -69.72 41.89
CA PRO A 567 32.26 -68.93 42.73
C PRO A 567 30.79 -69.02 42.25
N GLU A 568 29.90 -69.13 43.22
CA GLU A 568 28.45 -69.33 43.11
C GLU A 568 27.74 -68.38 42.12
N LYS A 569 26.70 -68.90 41.45
CA LYS A 569 25.79 -68.10 40.61
C LYS A 569 25.25 -66.90 41.41
N PRO A 570 25.17 -65.69 40.83
CA PRO A 570 24.54 -64.55 41.47
C PRO A 570 23.07 -64.87 41.80
N ASN A 571 22.69 -64.54 43.03
CA ASN A 571 21.43 -64.91 43.67
C ASN A 571 20.24 -64.23 42.96
N ARG A 572 19.53 -64.96 42.08
CA ARG A 572 18.32 -64.48 41.36
C ARG A 572 17.23 -63.93 42.30
N MET A 573 17.25 -64.32 43.57
CA MET A 573 16.37 -63.79 44.62
C MET A 573 16.53 -62.28 44.85
N LEU A 574 17.74 -61.70 44.72
CA LEU A 574 17.96 -60.29 45.06
C LEU A 574 17.31 -59.35 44.04
N TYR A 575 17.36 -59.68 42.74
CA TYR A 575 16.73 -58.89 41.67
C TYR A 575 15.21 -59.01 41.67
N ILE A 576 14.67 -60.17 42.05
CA ILE A 576 13.22 -60.35 42.23
C ILE A 576 12.72 -59.55 43.43
N VAL A 577 13.47 -59.50 44.54
CA VAL A 577 13.11 -58.71 45.72
C VAL A 577 13.14 -57.20 45.42
N ILE A 578 14.13 -56.71 44.67
CA ILE A 578 14.19 -55.30 44.24
C ILE A 578 13.05 -54.94 43.27
N GLY A 579 12.73 -55.83 42.33
CA GLY A 579 11.60 -55.64 41.41
C GLY A 579 10.24 -55.64 42.11
N VAL A 580 10.04 -56.54 43.09
CA VAL A 580 8.80 -56.59 43.89
C VAL A 580 8.68 -55.35 44.79
N LEU A 581 9.78 -54.86 45.39
CA LEU A 581 9.77 -53.63 46.17
C LEU A 581 9.44 -52.39 45.32
N ALA A 582 9.94 -52.30 44.09
CA ALA A 582 9.62 -51.20 43.17
C ALA A 582 8.13 -51.20 42.77
N VAL A 583 7.54 -52.37 42.52
CA VAL A 583 6.10 -52.51 42.21
C VAL A 583 5.24 -52.17 43.43
N ILE A 584 5.66 -52.55 44.64
CA ILE A 584 4.95 -52.20 45.88
C ILE A 584 5.00 -50.67 46.13
N VAL A 585 6.12 -50.01 45.87
CA VAL A 585 6.24 -48.54 45.97
C VAL A 585 5.34 -47.84 44.96
N ILE A 586 5.28 -48.32 43.71
CA ILE A 586 4.36 -47.80 42.68
C ILE A 586 2.90 -47.98 43.10
N LEU A 587 2.52 -49.16 43.61
CA LEU A 587 1.15 -49.43 44.08
C LEU A 587 0.77 -48.58 45.30
N LEU A 588 1.71 -48.32 46.23
CA LEU A 588 1.48 -47.45 47.37
C LEU A 588 1.35 -45.97 46.96
N LEU A 589 2.07 -45.52 45.93
CA LEU A 589 1.94 -44.16 45.36
C LEU A 589 0.60 -43.98 44.63
N VAL A 590 0.13 -45.01 43.91
CA VAL A 590 -1.20 -45.01 43.27
C VAL A 590 -2.32 -44.99 44.31
N LYS A 591 -2.20 -45.78 45.39
CA LYS A 591 -3.21 -45.81 46.48
C LYS A 591 -3.27 -44.49 47.27
N ARG A 592 -2.15 -43.81 47.47
CA ARG A 592 -2.12 -42.48 48.11
C ARG A 592 -2.83 -41.39 47.29
N ARG A 593 -3.01 -41.62 45.98
CA ARG A 593 -3.77 -40.74 45.08
C ARG A 593 -5.28 -41.00 45.11
N SER A 594 -5.74 -42.23 45.42
CA SER A 594 -7.16 -42.54 45.56
C SER A 594 -7.76 -42.08 46.89
N GLU A 595 -6.96 -42.02 47.97
CA GLU A 595 -7.40 -41.54 49.29
C GLU A 595 -7.39 -40.00 49.42
N GLY A 596 -6.92 -39.27 48.40
CA GLY A 596 -6.86 -37.80 48.38
C GLY A 596 -7.96 -37.10 47.57
N VAL A 597 -8.98 -37.85 47.11
CA VAL A 597 -10.07 -37.32 46.25
C VAL A 597 -11.44 -37.33 46.93
N GLU A 598 -11.60 -37.93 48.11
CA GLU A 598 -12.81 -37.76 48.94
C GLU A 598 -12.69 -36.50 49.81
N THR A 599 -13.05 -35.32 49.27
CA THR A 599 -13.58 -34.16 50.04
C THR A 599 -13.94 -32.97 49.12
N ILE A 600 -14.59 -33.19 47.97
CA ILE A 600 -15.32 -32.12 47.26
C ILE A 600 -16.53 -32.74 46.54
N ASP A 601 -17.53 -33.27 47.25
CA ASP A 601 -18.83 -33.59 46.63
C ASP A 601 -20.03 -33.51 47.59
N ASP A 602 -19.94 -32.66 48.64
CA ASP A 602 -20.96 -32.60 49.70
C ASP A 602 -21.64 -31.21 49.82
N SER A 603 -21.62 -30.39 48.76
CA SER A 603 -22.29 -29.06 48.78
C SER A 603 -23.24 -28.76 47.61
N MET A 604 -23.70 -29.75 46.86
CA MET A 604 -24.74 -29.55 45.83
C MET A 604 -25.84 -30.62 45.86
N GLN A 605 -26.42 -30.89 47.05
CA GLN A 605 -27.77 -31.43 47.16
C GLN A 605 -28.54 -30.74 48.30
N ARG A 606 -29.11 -29.57 48.01
CA ARG A 606 -30.34 -29.11 48.68
C ARG A 606 -31.25 -28.43 47.66
N SER A 607 -32.50 -28.91 47.67
CA SER A 607 -33.71 -28.40 46.99
C SER A 607 -33.74 -28.59 45.46
N GLY A 608 -34.77 -29.15 44.85
CA GLY A 608 -36.03 -29.68 45.35
C GLY A 608 -36.81 -30.28 44.18
N SER A 609 -37.42 -31.43 44.42
CA SER A 609 -38.38 -32.13 43.57
C SER A 609 -39.68 -31.34 43.39
N PHE A 610 -40.25 -31.32 42.18
CA PHE A 610 -41.70 -31.35 41.99
C PHE A 610 -42.06 -32.04 40.66
N GLU A 611 -43.04 -32.93 40.75
CA GLU A 611 -43.56 -33.86 39.76
C GLU A 611 -44.45 -33.18 38.69
N GLU A 612 -44.62 -33.93 37.60
CA GLU A 612 -45.79 -34.10 36.71
C GLU A 612 -46.82 -32.97 36.57
N ASP A 613 -47.08 -32.59 35.31
CA ASP A 613 -48.44 -32.75 34.76
C ASP A 613 -48.45 -32.75 33.22
N MET A 614 -49.09 -33.78 32.66
CA MET A 614 -49.48 -33.90 31.25
C MET A 614 -50.87 -33.29 31.02
N MET A 615 -51.00 -32.40 30.04
CA MET A 615 -52.17 -32.16 29.17
C MET A 615 -51.59 -31.55 27.88
N GLY A 616 -51.90 -31.93 26.64
CA GLY A 616 -53.12 -32.47 26.05
C GLY A 616 -53.49 -31.56 24.87
N MET A 617 -53.84 -32.14 23.71
CA MET A 617 -54.40 -31.52 22.49
C MET A 617 -53.46 -30.61 21.66
N ASP A 618 -53.58 -30.51 20.35
CA ASP A 618 -54.26 -31.23 19.26
C ASP A 618 -53.69 -30.64 17.96
N ASP A 619 -53.89 -31.36 16.86
CA ASP A 619 -53.61 -30.98 15.48
C ASP A 619 -54.03 -29.54 15.11
N LEU A 620 -53.34 -28.93 14.14
CA LEU A 620 -53.98 -28.24 13.01
C LEU A 620 -52.96 -27.83 11.92
N ASP A 621 -53.34 -28.22 10.71
CA ASP A 621 -52.75 -27.97 9.40
C ASP A 621 -52.64 -26.47 9.01
N ASP A 622 -51.85 -26.27 7.95
CA ASP A 622 -51.96 -25.25 6.90
C ASP A 622 -51.97 -23.77 7.29
N PHE A 623 -51.05 -22.98 6.74
CA PHE A 623 -51.44 -21.81 5.96
C PHE A 623 -50.35 -21.35 5.00
N ASP A 624 -50.81 -21.17 3.76
CA ASP A 624 -50.16 -20.64 2.57
C ASP A 624 -49.57 -19.23 2.68
N GLU A 625 -48.75 -18.95 1.67
CA GLU A 625 -48.52 -17.67 0.99
C GLU A 625 -49.52 -16.53 1.26
N VAL A 626 -48.97 -15.32 1.35
CA VAL A 626 -49.27 -14.12 0.53
C VAL A 626 -48.86 -12.87 1.34
N LYS A 627 -47.71 -12.26 1.00
CA LYS A 627 -47.59 -10.96 0.29
C LYS A 627 -46.17 -10.43 0.30
#